data_AF-A0A8B4GQL7-F1
#
_entry.id   AF-A0A8B4GQL7-F1
#
_cell.length_a   1.000
_cell.length_b   1.000
_cell.length_c   1.000
_cell.angle_alpha   90.00
_cell.angle_beta   90.00
_cell.angle_gamma   90.00
#
_symmetry.space_group_name_H-M   'P 1'
#
loop_
_entity.id
_entity.type
_entity.pdbx_description
1 polymer ?
#
loop_
_entity_poly.entity_id
_entity_poly.type
_entity_poly.pdbx_seq_one_letter_code
_entity_poly.pdbx_strand_id
1 'polypeptide(L)'
;MEIATEPLLILCGGFSRRMGSPKPLLPFRGVPLIERLAAAATRPLWIASAGQRFPHLPLARYLPDALPERQGALSAILPALELVAEQGHAGIYVLSCDTLLLPEQVAGCLQQARNSVAWQQGVAALSGGGQDYPLLAHWSAALAAPLRQYVESGQRRVTAWLQTVPFAVAPLPDAWLPLCNFNTPPEFERAVEQAERLFGHGKQVILE
;
A
#
# COMPACT_ATOMS: atom_id res chain seq x y z
N MET A 1 5.80 19.81 13.18
CA MET A 1 5.04 18.79 12.43
C MET A 1 4.60 17.75 13.43
N GLU A 2 3.31 17.62 13.70
CA GLU A 2 2.79 16.43 14.36
C GLU A 2 3.07 15.25 13.44
N ILE A 3 3.77 14.24 13.95
CA ILE A 3 3.94 12.98 13.23
C ILE A 3 2.56 12.34 13.19
N ALA A 4 2.01 12.18 11.98
CA ALA A 4 0.76 11.44 11.83
C ALA A 4 0.97 10.03 12.38
N THR A 5 0.12 9.63 13.33
CA THR A 5 0.41 8.52 14.25
C THR A 5 0.19 7.15 13.63
N GLU A 6 -0.65 7.04 12.60
CA GLU A 6 -0.95 5.77 11.94
C GLU A 6 0.23 5.33 11.04
N PRO A 7 0.79 4.13 11.28
CA PRO A 7 1.89 3.58 10.48
C PRO A 7 1.54 3.32 9.02
N LEU A 8 2.57 3.28 8.19
CA LEU A 8 2.53 2.85 6.81
C LEU A 8 3.16 1.46 6.69
N LEU A 9 2.43 0.50 6.13
CA LEU A 9 2.96 -0.79 5.70
C LEU A 9 3.16 -0.79 4.17
N ILE A 10 4.39 -1.03 3.72
CA ILE A 10 4.69 -1.28 2.30
C ILE A 10 4.83 -2.79 2.06
N LEU A 11 4.09 -3.31 1.08
CA LEU A 11 4.10 -4.70 0.66
C LEU A 11 5.07 -4.93 -0.51
N CYS A 12 6.10 -5.74 -0.28
CA CYS A 12 7.19 -6.04 -1.19
C CYS A 12 7.40 -7.54 -1.50
N GLY A 13 6.54 -8.43 -0.98
CA GLY A 13 6.76 -9.89 -1.00
C GLY A 13 6.46 -10.64 -2.30
N GLY A 14 6.08 -9.96 -3.39
CA GLY A 14 5.66 -10.61 -4.64
C GLY A 14 6.83 -11.20 -5.45
N PHE A 15 6.60 -12.35 -6.08
CA PHE A 15 7.62 -13.02 -6.92
C PHE A 15 8.03 -12.23 -8.17
N SER A 16 7.25 -11.26 -8.60
CA SER A 16 7.56 -10.39 -9.75
C SER A 16 7.87 -11.16 -11.05
N ARG A 17 7.31 -12.37 -11.24
CA ARG A 17 7.65 -13.29 -12.34
C ARG A 17 7.47 -12.66 -13.72
N ARG A 18 6.38 -11.91 -13.93
CA ARG A 18 6.07 -11.22 -15.20
C ARG A 18 6.94 -9.97 -15.42
N MET A 19 7.47 -9.39 -14.35
CA MET A 19 8.36 -8.24 -14.42
C MET A 19 9.79 -8.66 -14.78
N GLY A 20 10.20 -9.88 -14.41
CA GLY A 20 11.57 -10.37 -14.62
C GLY A 20 12.59 -9.84 -13.61
N SER A 21 12.24 -8.80 -12.84
CA SER A 21 13.04 -8.24 -11.76
C SER A 21 12.16 -7.98 -10.52
N PRO A 22 12.73 -7.90 -9.30
CA PRO A 22 11.98 -7.53 -8.11
C PRO A 22 11.40 -6.12 -8.25
N LYS A 23 10.07 -5.97 -8.26
CA LYS A 23 9.40 -4.67 -8.38
C LYS A 23 9.91 -3.58 -7.41
N PRO A 24 10.19 -3.87 -6.12
CA PRO A 24 10.74 -2.88 -5.19
C PRO A 24 12.04 -2.21 -5.67
N LEU A 25 12.80 -2.88 -6.54
CA LEU A 25 14.11 -2.44 -7.05
C LEU A 25 14.03 -1.78 -8.42
N LEU A 26 12.84 -1.64 -9.02
CA LEU A 26 12.69 -0.94 -10.28
C LEU A 26 13.13 0.53 -10.12
N PRO A 27 13.91 1.08 -11.06
CA PRO A 27 14.42 2.45 -10.94
C PRO A 27 13.43 3.45 -11.52
N PHE A 28 13.12 4.51 -10.75
CA PHE A 28 12.47 5.72 -11.26
C PHE A 28 13.35 6.93 -10.93
N ARG A 29 13.76 7.68 -11.96
CA ARG A 29 14.77 8.76 -11.84
C ARG A 29 16.07 8.31 -11.16
N GLY A 30 16.50 7.09 -11.45
CA GLY A 30 17.72 6.49 -10.88
C GLY A 30 17.59 5.99 -9.44
N VAL A 31 16.42 6.11 -8.80
CA VAL A 31 16.19 5.67 -7.41
C VAL A 31 15.27 4.44 -7.40
N PRO A 32 15.59 3.37 -6.65
CA PRO A 32 14.70 2.23 -6.46
C PRO A 32 13.34 2.64 -5.89
N LEU A 33 12.24 2.03 -6.36
CA LEU A 33 10.89 2.35 -5.90
C LEU A 33 10.75 2.30 -4.38
N ILE A 34 11.32 1.28 -3.74
CA ILE A 34 11.19 1.13 -2.29
C ILE A 34 11.89 2.25 -1.52
N GLU A 35 13.03 2.72 -2.01
CA GLU A 35 13.75 3.84 -1.42
C GLU A 35 12.99 5.15 -1.62
N ARG A 36 12.39 5.34 -2.80
CA ARG A 36 11.54 6.50 -3.07
C ARG A 36 10.31 6.54 -2.16
N LEU A 37 9.61 5.41 -2.00
CA LEU A 37 8.45 5.33 -1.12
C LEU A 37 8.83 5.56 0.35
N ALA A 38 9.94 4.96 0.79
CA ALA A 38 10.43 5.10 2.15
C ALA A 38 10.89 6.53 2.48
N ALA A 39 11.63 7.17 1.56
CA ALA A 39 12.10 8.54 1.74
C ALA A 39 10.95 9.56 1.78
N ALA A 40 9.82 9.25 1.12
CA ALA A 40 8.63 10.11 1.11
C ALA A 40 7.66 9.82 2.28
N ALA A 41 7.89 8.79 3.08
CA ALA A 41 7.02 8.46 4.20
C ALA A 41 7.24 9.46 5.35
N THR A 42 6.15 10.09 5.84
CA THR A 42 6.21 11.02 6.98
C THR A 42 5.68 10.40 8.28
N ARG A 43 5.56 9.07 8.28
CA ARG A 43 4.91 8.21 9.28
C ARG A 43 5.82 7.05 9.67
N PRO A 44 5.56 6.36 10.80
CA PRO A 44 6.26 5.11 11.10
C PRO A 44 6.18 4.14 9.93
N LEU A 45 7.33 3.70 9.42
CA LEU A 45 7.42 2.89 8.21
C LEU A 45 7.67 1.42 8.55
N TRP A 46 6.77 0.57 8.10
CA TRP A 46 6.86 -0.89 8.17
C TRP A 46 6.95 -1.50 6.78
N ILE A 47 7.69 -2.60 6.67
CA ILE A 47 7.93 -3.31 5.40
C ILE A 47 7.60 -4.80 5.59
N ALA A 48 6.72 -5.33 4.73
CA ALA A 48 6.53 -6.77 4.58
C ALA A 48 7.13 -7.22 3.23
N SER A 49 8.29 -7.86 3.31
CA SER A 49 9.14 -8.17 2.14
C SER A 49 9.45 -9.66 2.01
N ALA A 50 8.71 -10.51 2.71
CA ALA A 50 8.85 -11.95 2.68
C ALA A 50 10.32 -12.44 2.85
N GLY A 51 11.01 -11.83 3.82
CA GLY A 51 12.39 -12.12 4.20
C GLY A 51 13.47 -11.27 3.52
N GLN A 52 13.15 -10.52 2.46
CA GLN A 52 14.14 -9.65 1.80
C GLN A 52 14.45 -8.41 2.65
N ARG A 53 15.73 -8.02 2.74
CA ARG A 53 16.13 -6.76 3.39
C ARG A 53 16.61 -5.76 2.35
N PHE A 54 16.31 -4.49 2.57
CA PHE A 54 16.74 -3.37 1.73
C PHE A 54 17.70 -2.51 2.56
N PRO A 55 19.01 -2.52 2.26
CA PRO A 55 20.03 -1.93 3.14
C PRO A 55 19.89 -0.41 3.32
N HIS A 56 19.28 0.27 2.36
CA HIS A 56 19.10 1.73 2.39
C HIS A 56 17.87 2.20 3.17
N LEU A 57 17.22 1.32 3.94
CA LEU A 57 16.02 1.61 4.74
C LEU A 57 16.24 1.39 6.26
N PRO A 58 17.24 2.03 6.90
CA PRO A 58 17.62 1.71 8.29
C PRO A 58 16.54 2.04 9.33
N LEU A 59 15.62 2.96 9.01
CA LEU A 59 14.53 3.38 9.92
C LEU A 59 13.27 2.52 9.77
N ALA A 60 13.22 1.63 8.77
CA ALA A 60 12.06 0.82 8.51
C ALA A 60 12.01 -0.42 9.42
N ARG A 61 10.86 -0.68 10.05
CA ARG A 61 10.64 -1.94 10.77
C ARG A 61 10.17 -3.01 9.80
N TYR A 62 10.89 -4.11 9.72
CA TYR A 62 10.45 -5.25 8.90
C TYR A 62 9.55 -6.16 9.70
N LEU A 63 8.36 -6.44 9.17
CA LEU A 63 7.41 -7.37 9.76
C LEU A 63 7.47 -8.72 9.02
N PRO A 64 7.45 -9.85 9.74
CA PRO A 64 7.30 -11.15 9.11
C PRO A 64 5.88 -11.30 8.55
N ASP A 65 5.69 -12.20 7.60
CA ASP A 65 4.36 -12.64 7.19
C ASP A 65 3.79 -13.54 8.31
N ALA A 66 2.48 -13.49 8.55
CA ALA A 66 1.81 -14.34 9.55
C ALA A 66 1.85 -15.84 9.19
N LEU A 67 1.87 -16.15 7.91
CA LEU A 67 1.98 -17.50 7.37
C LEU A 67 3.29 -17.72 6.64
N PRO A 68 3.84 -18.95 6.66
CA PRO A 68 5.06 -19.28 5.94
C PRO A 68 4.85 -19.21 4.42
N GLU A 69 5.95 -19.20 3.67
CA GLU A 69 5.97 -19.36 2.20
C GLU A 69 5.21 -18.28 1.39
N ARG A 70 5.10 -17.06 1.92
CA ARG A 70 4.58 -15.89 1.17
C ARG A 70 3.14 -16.07 0.71
N GLN A 71 2.27 -16.51 1.63
CA GLN A 71 0.88 -16.85 1.35
C GLN A 71 -0.04 -15.61 1.18
N GLY A 72 0.32 -14.71 0.26
CA GLY A 72 -0.50 -13.57 -0.17
C GLY A 72 -0.48 -12.36 0.76
N ALA A 73 -1.11 -11.26 0.30
CA ALA A 73 -1.07 -9.96 0.99
C ALA A 73 -1.73 -9.98 2.37
N LEU A 74 -2.80 -10.76 2.57
CA LEU A 74 -3.48 -10.88 3.86
C LEU A 74 -2.54 -11.39 4.97
N SER A 75 -1.69 -12.35 4.63
CA SER A 75 -0.65 -12.87 5.54
C SER A 75 0.35 -11.79 5.93
N ALA A 76 0.71 -10.91 5.00
CA ALA A 76 1.66 -9.81 5.23
C ALA A 76 1.04 -8.62 6.00
N ILE A 77 -0.27 -8.40 5.85
CA ILE A 77 -1.00 -7.31 6.52
C ILE A 77 -1.32 -7.65 7.98
N LEU A 78 -1.66 -8.92 8.26
CA LEU A 78 -2.15 -9.32 9.59
C LEU A 78 -1.22 -8.90 10.76
N PRO A 79 0.10 -9.13 10.72
CA PRO A 79 0.97 -8.75 11.84
C PRO A 79 1.03 -7.24 12.08
N ALA A 80 0.83 -6.43 11.04
CA ALA A 80 0.76 -4.99 11.18
C ALA A 80 -0.53 -4.57 11.89
N LEU A 81 -1.67 -5.16 11.52
CA LEU A 81 -2.96 -4.89 12.17
C LEU A 81 -2.97 -5.28 13.65
N GLU A 82 -2.34 -6.39 13.99
CA GLU A 82 -2.22 -6.84 15.38
C GLU A 82 -1.39 -5.87 16.20
N LEU A 83 -0.26 -5.42 15.65
CA LEU A 83 0.60 -4.46 16.30
C LEU A 83 -0.09 -3.10 16.53
N VAL A 84 -0.83 -2.57 15.54
CA VAL A 84 -1.57 -1.31 15.76
C VAL A 84 -2.73 -1.47 16.74
N ALA A 85 -3.39 -2.62 16.75
CA ALA A 85 -4.47 -2.90 17.70
C ALA A 85 -3.92 -2.95 19.14
N GLU A 86 -2.78 -3.60 19.36
CA GLU A 86 -2.09 -3.62 20.66
C GLU A 86 -1.62 -2.23 21.11
N GLN A 87 -1.22 -1.38 20.16
CA GLN A 87 -0.74 -0.01 20.41
C GLN A 87 -1.87 1.02 20.53
N GLY A 88 -3.13 0.63 20.30
CA GLY A 88 -4.29 1.54 20.36
C GLY A 88 -4.38 2.53 19.19
N HIS A 89 -3.69 2.27 18.07
CA HIS A 89 -3.85 3.05 16.84
C HIS A 89 -5.14 2.67 16.11
N ALA A 90 -5.73 3.61 15.37
CA ALA A 90 -6.98 3.38 14.64
C ALA A 90 -6.83 2.41 13.46
N GLY A 91 -5.64 2.30 12.88
CA GLY A 91 -5.36 1.45 11.73
C GLY A 91 -3.99 1.70 11.13
N ILE A 92 -3.80 1.21 9.90
CA ILE A 92 -2.60 1.38 9.09
C ILE A 92 -2.96 1.83 7.68
N TYR A 93 -2.02 2.52 7.03
CA TYR A 93 -2.02 2.62 5.57
C TYR A 93 -1.28 1.43 4.99
N VAL A 94 -1.82 0.87 3.91
CA VAL A 94 -1.22 -0.24 3.17
C VAL A 94 -0.95 0.24 1.75
N LEU A 95 0.31 0.14 1.33
CA LEU A 95 0.76 0.42 -0.03
C LEU A 95 1.44 -0.81 -0.63
N SER A 96 1.03 -1.25 -1.81
CA SER A 96 1.83 -2.14 -2.64
C SER A 96 3.01 -1.36 -3.23
N CYS A 97 4.17 -2.01 -3.35
CA CYS A 97 5.37 -1.38 -3.92
C CYS A 97 5.32 -1.14 -5.44
N ASP A 98 4.26 -1.60 -6.12
CA ASP A 98 4.07 -1.46 -7.56
C ASP A 98 3.23 -0.23 -7.93
N THR A 99 3.57 0.90 -7.30
CA THR A 99 3.00 2.21 -7.59
C THR A 99 4.09 3.28 -7.66
N LEU A 100 3.86 4.31 -8.47
CA LEU A 100 4.64 5.55 -8.47
C LEU A 100 4.01 6.65 -7.60
N LEU A 101 2.83 6.41 -7.01
CA LEU A 101 2.24 7.32 -6.04
C LEU A 101 3.03 7.35 -4.74
N LEU A 102 3.13 8.52 -4.12
CA LEU A 102 3.78 8.69 -2.82
C LEU A 102 2.79 8.37 -1.68
N PRO A 103 3.29 7.92 -0.52
CA PRO A 103 2.43 7.58 0.62
C PRO A 103 1.45 8.67 1.01
N GLU A 104 1.90 9.92 1.11
CA GLU A 104 1.01 11.01 1.53
C GLU A 104 0.02 11.46 0.44
N GLN A 105 0.30 11.17 -0.84
CA GLN A 105 -0.69 11.36 -1.91
C GLN A 105 -1.84 10.36 -1.76
N VAL A 106 -1.50 9.10 -1.51
CA VAL A 106 -2.47 8.03 -1.26
C VAL A 106 -3.27 8.32 0.02
N ALA A 107 -2.57 8.65 1.12
CA ALA A 107 -3.22 8.99 2.39
C ALA A 107 -4.16 10.20 2.25
N GLY A 108 -3.74 11.25 1.53
CA GLY A 108 -4.56 12.43 1.28
C GLY A 108 -5.88 12.12 0.58
N CYS A 109 -5.88 11.25 -0.43
CA CYS A 109 -7.11 10.78 -1.08
C CYS A 109 -7.99 9.98 -0.10
N LEU A 110 -7.39 9.08 0.67
CA LEU A 110 -8.12 8.20 1.60
C LEU A 110 -8.79 8.96 2.75
N GLN A 111 -8.31 10.14 3.13
CA GLN A 111 -8.94 10.98 4.17
C GLN A 111 -10.40 11.34 3.84
N GLN A 112 -10.82 11.29 2.57
CA GLN A 112 -12.21 11.49 2.18
C GLN A 112 -13.15 10.45 2.82
N ALA A 113 -12.63 9.26 3.13
CA ALA A 113 -13.39 8.18 3.77
C ALA A 113 -13.26 8.17 5.31
N ARG A 114 -12.56 9.13 5.93
CA ARG A 114 -12.21 9.09 7.38
C ARG A 114 -13.40 8.92 8.33
N ASN A 115 -14.56 9.48 7.96
CA ASN A 115 -15.77 9.42 8.79
C ASN A 115 -16.68 8.23 8.45
N SER A 116 -16.26 7.33 7.56
CA SER A 116 -17.04 6.16 7.16
C SER A 116 -16.94 5.02 8.17
N VAL A 117 -17.94 4.13 8.18
CA VAL A 117 -17.88 2.87 8.92
C VAL A 117 -16.67 2.03 8.47
N ALA A 118 -16.33 2.08 7.18
CA ALA A 118 -15.18 1.36 6.64
C ALA A 118 -13.85 1.84 7.23
N TRP A 119 -13.67 3.14 7.47
CA TRP A 119 -12.46 3.63 8.15
C TRP A 119 -12.32 3.07 9.57
N GLN A 120 -13.44 2.94 10.28
CA GLN A 120 -13.45 2.53 11.69
C GLN A 120 -13.41 1.01 11.88
N GLN A 121 -14.00 0.25 10.96
CA GLN A 121 -14.27 -1.19 11.16
C GLN A 121 -13.93 -2.04 9.92
N GLY A 122 -13.33 -1.44 8.90
CA GLY A 122 -13.23 -2.01 7.57
C GLY A 122 -12.01 -1.52 6.79
N VAL A 123 -12.16 -1.48 5.47
CA VAL A 123 -11.13 -0.99 4.55
C VAL A 123 -11.67 0.18 3.73
N ALA A 124 -10.93 1.29 3.74
CA ALA A 124 -11.11 2.37 2.78
C ALA A 124 -10.01 2.27 1.72
N ALA A 125 -10.38 2.04 0.46
CA ALA A 125 -9.41 1.83 -0.64
C ALA A 125 -9.52 2.91 -1.71
N LEU A 126 -8.43 3.16 -2.44
CA LEU A 126 -8.53 3.93 -3.68
C LEU A 126 -9.29 3.13 -4.75
N SER A 127 -10.09 3.81 -5.57
CA SER A 127 -10.83 3.20 -6.68
C SER A 127 -10.86 4.13 -7.88
N GLY A 128 -10.67 3.57 -9.07
CA GLY A 128 -10.69 4.32 -10.33
C GLY A 128 -10.47 3.41 -11.54
N GLY A 129 -10.89 3.86 -12.72
CA GLY A 129 -10.78 3.05 -13.95
C GLY A 129 -11.54 1.72 -13.89
N GLY A 130 -12.60 1.65 -13.07
CA GLY A 130 -13.39 0.44 -12.87
C GLY A 130 -12.74 -0.63 -11.99
N GLN A 131 -11.67 -0.30 -11.26
CA GLN A 131 -10.97 -1.22 -10.36
C GLN A 131 -10.75 -0.59 -8.98
N ASP A 132 -10.88 -1.43 -7.94
CA ASP A 132 -10.47 -1.11 -6.57
C ASP A 132 -9.01 -1.49 -6.30
N TYR A 133 -8.32 -0.67 -5.51
CA TYR A 133 -6.93 -0.85 -5.12
C TYR A 133 -6.85 -1.10 -3.61
N PRO A 134 -7.21 -2.29 -3.11
CA PRO A 134 -7.24 -2.57 -1.67
C PRO A 134 -5.86 -2.62 -1.02
N LEU A 135 -4.79 -2.57 -1.82
CA LEU A 135 -3.41 -2.42 -1.37
C LEU A 135 -2.89 -0.99 -1.59
N LEU A 136 -3.77 -0.03 -1.85
CA LEU A 136 -3.57 1.42 -1.75
C LEU A 136 -4.71 1.95 -0.88
N ALA A 137 -4.64 1.66 0.42
CA ALA A 137 -5.81 1.68 1.28
C ALA A 137 -5.45 2.02 2.74
N HIS A 138 -6.46 2.41 3.51
CA HIS A 138 -6.46 2.39 4.97
C HIS A 138 -7.19 1.14 5.44
N TRP A 139 -6.59 0.43 6.40
CA TRP A 139 -7.16 -0.75 7.04
C TRP A 139 -7.30 -0.49 8.53
N SER A 140 -8.54 -0.58 9.04
CA SER A 140 -8.82 -0.43 10.47
C SER A 140 -8.13 -1.50 11.31
N ALA A 141 -7.62 -1.11 12.48
CA ALA A 141 -7.09 -2.03 13.49
C ALA A 141 -8.16 -3.03 13.99
N ALA A 142 -9.46 -2.68 13.91
CA ALA A 142 -10.56 -3.58 14.26
C ALA A 142 -10.60 -4.86 13.40
N LEU A 143 -9.89 -4.87 12.27
CA LEU A 143 -9.80 -6.01 11.37
C LEU A 143 -8.81 -7.09 11.83
N ALA A 144 -7.97 -6.84 12.84
CA ALA A 144 -6.94 -7.78 13.28
C ALA A 144 -7.51 -9.18 13.60
N ALA A 145 -8.50 -9.25 14.50
CA ALA A 145 -9.13 -10.51 14.89
C ALA A 145 -9.88 -11.23 13.75
N PRO A 146 -10.79 -10.58 12.99
CA PRO A 146 -11.48 -11.26 11.88
C PRO A 146 -10.53 -11.64 10.73
N LEU A 147 -9.48 -10.86 10.47
CA LEU A 147 -8.47 -11.22 9.47
C LEU A 147 -7.67 -12.45 9.92
N ARG A 148 -7.28 -12.52 11.20
CA ARG A 148 -6.63 -13.71 11.78
C ARG A 148 -7.47 -14.96 11.53
N GLN A 149 -8.75 -14.94 11.91
CA GLN A 149 -9.65 -16.06 11.72
C GLN A 149 -9.75 -16.48 10.24
N TYR A 150 -9.86 -15.49 9.34
CA TYR A 150 -9.92 -15.76 7.89
C TYR A 150 -8.64 -16.44 7.39
N VAL A 151 -7.47 -15.92 7.77
CA VAL A 151 -6.16 -16.48 7.38
C VAL A 151 -5.94 -17.87 7.98
N GLU A 152 -6.31 -18.09 9.25
CA GLU A 152 -6.19 -19.39 9.91
C GLU A 152 -7.13 -20.44 9.29
N SER A 153 -8.27 -20.03 8.72
CA SER A 153 -9.18 -20.92 8.00
C SER A 153 -8.67 -21.41 6.63
N GLY A 154 -7.42 -21.09 6.26
CA GLY A 154 -6.83 -21.48 4.98
C GLY A 154 -7.14 -20.54 3.82
N GLN A 155 -7.90 -19.46 4.04
CA GLN A 155 -8.27 -18.50 3.01
C GLN A 155 -7.17 -17.45 2.76
N ARG A 156 -7.04 -17.01 1.51
CA ARG A 156 -5.93 -16.11 1.08
C ARG A 156 -6.36 -14.95 0.17
N ARG A 157 -7.59 -14.97 -0.35
CA ARG A 157 -8.02 -14.06 -1.42
C ARG A 157 -8.48 -12.74 -0.84
N VAL A 158 -7.72 -11.67 -1.09
CA VAL A 158 -8.04 -10.30 -0.66
C VAL A 158 -9.45 -9.90 -1.10
N THR A 159 -9.79 -10.09 -2.38
CA THR A 159 -11.10 -9.69 -2.91
C THR A 159 -12.27 -10.41 -2.26
N ALA A 160 -12.12 -11.70 -1.94
CA ALA A 160 -13.16 -12.46 -1.26
C ALA A 160 -13.32 -12.01 0.20
N TRP A 161 -12.21 -11.70 0.87
CA TRP A 161 -12.23 -11.19 2.24
C TRP A 161 -12.88 -9.80 2.34
N LEU A 162 -12.63 -8.91 1.37
CA LEU A 162 -13.26 -7.57 1.36
C LEU A 162 -14.79 -7.60 1.28
N GLN A 163 -15.38 -8.68 0.75
CA GLN A 163 -16.83 -8.86 0.74
C GLN A 163 -17.42 -9.18 2.13
N THR A 164 -16.58 -9.50 3.12
CA THR A 164 -17.02 -9.88 4.47
C THR A 164 -16.88 -8.77 5.49
N VAL A 165 -16.38 -7.59 5.10
CA VAL A 165 -16.11 -6.46 5.99
C VAL A 165 -16.66 -5.16 5.40
N PRO A 166 -16.90 -4.12 6.21
CA PRO A 166 -17.23 -2.81 5.68
C PRO A 166 -16.16 -2.33 4.70
N PHE A 167 -16.60 -1.88 3.52
CA PHE A 167 -15.71 -1.43 2.46
C PHE A 167 -16.20 -0.09 1.92
N ALA A 168 -15.29 0.87 1.81
CA ALA A 168 -15.55 2.15 1.17
C ALA A 168 -14.44 2.46 0.18
N VAL A 169 -14.79 3.27 -0.81
CA VAL A 169 -13.84 3.72 -1.82
C VAL A 169 -13.65 5.23 -1.74
N ALA A 170 -12.41 5.66 -1.96
CA ALA A 170 -12.06 7.04 -2.25
C ALA A 170 -11.60 7.14 -3.72
N PRO A 171 -12.00 8.19 -4.46
CA PRO A 171 -11.67 8.31 -5.87
C PRO A 171 -10.14 8.43 -6.08
N LEU A 172 -9.62 7.58 -6.95
CA LEU A 172 -8.28 7.70 -7.53
C LEU A 172 -8.37 8.62 -8.75
N PRO A 173 -7.62 9.74 -8.81
CA PRO A 173 -7.62 10.61 -9.97
C PRO A 173 -7.26 9.85 -11.25
N ASP A 174 -7.97 10.10 -12.35
CA ASP A 174 -7.76 9.40 -13.62
C ASP A 174 -6.31 9.50 -14.12
N ALA A 175 -5.69 10.66 -13.93
CA ALA A 175 -4.30 10.90 -14.27
C ALA A 175 -3.33 9.95 -13.55
N TRP A 176 -3.70 9.43 -12.39
CA TRP A 176 -2.89 8.53 -11.56
C TRP A 176 -3.14 7.05 -11.85
N LEU A 177 -4.15 6.69 -12.63
CA LEU A 177 -4.44 5.29 -12.97
C LEU A 177 -3.23 4.55 -13.57
N PRO A 178 -2.47 5.13 -14.53
CA PRO A 178 -1.31 4.43 -15.10
C PRO A 178 -0.14 4.28 -14.12
N LEU A 179 -0.17 4.98 -12.98
CA LEU A 179 0.90 4.96 -11.99
C LEU A 179 0.81 3.79 -11.02
N CYS A 180 -0.27 2.99 -11.07
CA CYS A 180 -0.60 1.98 -10.06
C CYS A 180 -0.59 0.56 -10.64
N ASN A 181 -0.23 -0.42 -9.82
CA ASN A 181 -0.37 -1.86 -10.07
C ASN A 181 0.27 -2.35 -11.39
N PHE A 182 1.44 -1.81 -11.75
CA PHE A 182 2.19 -2.33 -12.89
C PHE A 182 2.79 -3.71 -12.57
N ASN A 183 2.65 -4.64 -13.50
CA ASN A 183 3.01 -6.04 -13.37
C ASN A 183 3.99 -6.52 -14.45
N THR A 184 4.13 -5.78 -15.54
CA THR A 184 5.04 -6.07 -16.67
C THR A 184 5.97 -4.89 -16.96
N PRO A 185 7.13 -5.09 -17.61
CA PRO A 185 8.02 -3.99 -17.98
C PRO A 185 7.34 -2.90 -18.83
N PRO A 186 6.52 -3.22 -19.86
CA PRO A 186 5.80 -2.20 -20.62
C PRO A 186 4.80 -1.40 -19.78
N GLU A 187 4.16 -2.01 -18.77
CA GLU A 187 3.28 -1.29 -17.85
C GLU A 187 4.08 -0.32 -16.97
N PHE A 188 5.26 -0.74 -16.50
CA PHE A 188 6.16 0.12 -15.73
C PHE A 188 6.69 1.30 -16.57
N GLU A 189 7.09 1.07 -17.82
CA GLU A 189 7.52 2.12 -18.75
C GLU A 189 6.42 3.17 -18.97
N ARG A 190 5.19 2.73 -19.21
CA ARG A 190 4.02 3.64 -19.32
C ARG A 190 3.78 4.42 -18.04
N ALA A 191 3.94 3.79 -16.88
CA ALA A 191 3.82 4.45 -15.59
C ALA A 191 4.88 5.55 -15.44
N VAL A 192 6.13 5.27 -15.82
CA VAL A 192 7.24 6.24 -15.81
C VAL A 192 6.96 7.41 -16.74
N GLU A 193 6.56 7.16 -18.00
CA GLU A 193 6.21 8.23 -18.95
C GLU A 193 5.10 9.13 -18.41
N GLN A 194 4.05 8.53 -17.83
CA GLN A 194 2.95 9.29 -17.24
C GLN A 194 3.42 10.09 -16.02
N ALA A 195 4.25 9.50 -15.16
CA ALA A 195 4.80 10.19 -13.99
C ALA A 195 5.69 11.37 -14.39
N GLU A 196 6.49 11.23 -15.46
CA GLU A 196 7.30 12.34 -15.98
C GLU A 196 6.43 13.47 -16.53
N ARG A 197 5.30 13.17 -17.19
CA ARG A 197 4.37 14.21 -17.63
C ARG A 197 3.72 14.95 -16.46
N LEU A 198 3.34 14.24 -15.41
CA LEU A 198 2.63 14.81 -14.26
C LEU A 198 3.54 15.52 -13.26
N PHE A 199 4.75 14.98 -13.03
CA PHE A 199 5.66 15.43 -11.98
C PHE A 199 7.00 15.96 -12.50
N GLY A 200 7.27 15.88 -13.80
CA GLY A 200 8.53 16.32 -14.44
C GLY A 200 8.53 17.76 -14.91
N HIS A 201 7.39 18.45 -14.84
CA HIS A 201 7.32 19.89 -15.07
C HIS A 201 6.95 20.58 -13.77
N GLY A 202 7.85 21.41 -13.25
CA GLY A 202 7.63 22.29 -12.09
C GLY A 202 6.60 23.39 -12.35
N LYS A 203 5.45 23.07 -12.95
CA LYS A 203 4.26 23.90 -12.89
C LYS A 203 3.34 23.27 -11.85
N GLN A 204 3.17 23.99 -10.75
CA GLN A 204 2.06 23.78 -9.83
C GLN A 204 0.78 23.64 -10.67
N VAL A 205 0.22 22.44 -10.72
CA VAL A 205 -1.19 22.28 -11.05
C VAL A 205 -1.92 22.74 -9.80
N ILE A 206 -2.24 24.04 -9.78
CA ILE A 206 -3.29 24.57 -8.91
C ILE A 206 -4.56 23.89 -9.44
N LEU A 207 -5.12 22.99 -8.64
CA LEU A 207 -6.47 22.51 -8.84
C LEU A 207 -7.39 23.67 -8.46
N GLU A 208 -8.05 24.28 -9.45
CA GLU A 208 -9.24 25.10 -9.24
C GLU A 208 -10.43 24.22 -8.83
#